data_AF-A0A6I2VDK0-F1
#
_entry.id   AF-A0A6I2VDK0-F1
#
_cell.length_a   1.000
_cell.length_b   1.000
_cell.length_c   1.000
_cell.angle_alpha   90.00
_cell.angle_beta   90.00
_cell.angle_gamma   90.00
#
_symmetry.space_group_name_H-M   'P 1'
#
loop_
_entity.id
_entity.type
_entity.pdbx_description
1 polymer ?
#
loop_
_entity_poly.entity_id
_entity_poly.type
_entity_poly.pdbx_seq_one_letter_code
_entity_poly.pdbx_strand_id
1 'polypeptide(L)'
;MTHPLPPRALALRLLLSLFAVAAVGWLLVSWHDERLQTEGILLLAEQPARPAEAIERFRDAQLLSASLQPQLFEASAVFLLGDRARAIADLRRLLGREPRNRTGWLLLGNWLLTDDPPGAEAAFRRAAALDGEVPPLER
;
A
#
# COMPACT_ATOMS: atom_id res chain seq x y z
N MET A 1 -54.39 6.83 -8.86
CA MET A 1 -53.99 8.25 -8.72
C MET A 1 -52.56 8.30 -8.22
N THR A 2 -51.59 8.44 -9.11
CA THR A 2 -50.17 8.62 -8.76
C THR A 2 -49.92 10.12 -8.59
N HIS A 3 -49.86 10.60 -7.34
CA HIS A 3 -49.44 11.98 -7.08
C HIS A 3 -47.98 12.15 -7.53
N PRO A 4 -47.66 13.15 -8.37
CA PRO A 4 -46.27 13.44 -8.72
C PRO A 4 -45.51 13.80 -7.44
N LEU A 5 -44.33 13.22 -7.27
CA LEU A 5 -43.48 13.48 -6.11
C LEU A 5 -43.12 14.97 -6.04
N PRO A 6 -43.06 15.56 -4.84
CA PRO A 6 -42.64 16.94 -4.70
C PRO A 6 -41.22 17.13 -5.26
N PRO A 7 -40.90 18.26 -5.88
CA PRO A 7 -39.62 18.48 -6.59
C PRO A 7 -38.39 18.26 -5.69
N ARG A 8 -38.53 18.51 -4.37
CA ARG A 8 -37.51 18.22 -3.36
C ARG A 8 -37.21 16.71 -3.22
N ALA A 9 -38.24 15.86 -3.28
CA ALA A 9 -38.08 14.41 -3.19
C ALA A 9 -37.44 13.82 -4.46
N LEU A 10 -37.75 14.38 -5.63
CA LEU A 10 -37.09 14.01 -6.88
C LEU A 10 -35.60 14.41 -6.86
N ALA A 11 -35.30 15.65 -6.44
CA ALA A 11 -33.92 16.12 -6.28
C ALA A 11 -33.10 15.27 -5.31
N LEU A 12 -33.68 14.92 -4.15
CA LEU A 12 -33.04 14.05 -3.17
C LEU A 12 -32.75 12.66 -3.74
N ARG A 13 -33.68 12.07 -4.50
CA ARG A 13 -33.46 10.78 -5.16
C ARG A 13 -32.34 10.84 -6.20
N LEU A 14 -32.31 11.89 -7.02
CA LEU A 14 -31.26 12.07 -8.01
C LEU A 14 -29.87 12.25 -7.35
N LEU A 15 -29.80 13.01 -6.26
CA LEU A 15 -28.58 13.16 -5.46
C LEU A 15 -28.14 11.83 -4.85
N LEU A 16 -29.06 11.07 -4.26
CA LEU A 16 -28.78 9.75 -3.70
C LEU A 16 -28.32 8.76 -4.77
N SER A 17 -28.95 8.77 -5.95
CA SER A 17 -28.54 7.94 -7.09
C SER A 17 -27.15 8.30 -7.59
N LEU A 18 -26.84 9.60 -7.72
CA LEU A 18 -25.51 10.06 -8.11
C LEU A 18 -24.44 9.64 -7.09
N PHE A 19 -24.74 9.80 -5.80
CA PHE A 19 -23.85 9.37 -4.72
C PHE A 19 -23.63 7.86 -4.74
N ALA A 20 -24.69 7.07 -4.95
CA ALA A 20 -24.59 5.62 -5.07
C ALA A 20 -23.71 5.19 -6.25
N VAL A 21 -23.86 5.83 -7.42
CA VAL A 21 -23.00 5.57 -8.59
C VAL A 21 -21.55 5.91 -8.29
N ALA A 22 -21.28 7.04 -7.64
CA ALA A 22 -19.93 7.42 -7.24
C ALA A 22 -19.33 6.42 -6.24
N ALA A 23 -20.11 5.96 -5.25
CA ALA A 23 -19.67 4.95 -4.29
C ALA A 23 -19.36 3.61 -4.95
N VAL A 24 -20.19 3.14 -5.88
CA VAL A 24 -19.91 1.92 -6.66
C VAL A 24 -18.66 2.08 -7.51
N GLY A 25 -18.50 3.23 -8.18
CA GLY A 25 -17.29 3.55 -8.94
C GLY A 25 -16.03 3.49 -8.07
N TRP A 26 -16.09 4.08 -6.88
CA TRP A 26 -14.99 4.05 -5.91
C TRP A 26 -14.65 2.61 -5.46
N LEU A 27 -15.67 1.80 -5.15
CA LEU A 27 -15.47 0.40 -4.75
C LEU A 27 -14.83 -0.45 -5.86
N LEU A 28 -15.21 -0.21 -7.12
CA LEU A 28 -14.61 -0.90 -8.26
C LEU A 28 -13.13 -0.52 -8.42
N VAL A 29 -12.79 0.76 -8.22
CA VAL A 29 -11.39 1.22 -8.25
C VAL A 29 -10.59 0.60 -7.11
N SER A 30 -11.11 0.60 -5.88
CA SER A 30 -10.41 0.01 -4.73
C SER A 30 -10.22 -1.50 -4.87
N TRP A 31 -11.21 -2.21 -5.41
CA TRP A 31 -11.08 -3.64 -5.68
C TRP A 31 -10.05 -3.93 -6.77
N HIS A 32 -9.97 -3.08 -7.80
CA HIS A 32 -8.97 -3.22 -8.85
C HIS A 32 -7.54 -2.98 -8.32
N ASP A 33 -7.35 -1.98 -7.44
CA ASP A 33 -6.08 -1.73 -6.74
C ASP A 33 -5.62 -2.98 -5.94
N GLU A 34 -6.49 -3.51 -5.08
CA GLU A 34 -6.17 -4.69 -4.26
C GLU A 34 -5.82 -5.92 -5.11
N ARG A 35 -6.51 -6.10 -6.23
CA ARG A 35 -6.21 -7.18 -7.17
C ARG A 35 -4.82 -7.04 -7.79
N LEU A 36 -4.45 -5.84 -8.24
CA LEU A 36 -3.11 -5.59 -8.80
C LEU A 36 -2.01 -5.85 -7.78
N GLN A 37 -2.20 -5.43 -6.53
CA GLN A 37 -1.26 -5.73 -5.45
C GLN A 37 -1.12 -7.24 -5.22
N THR A 38 -2.25 -7.95 -5.20
CA THR A 38 -2.27 -9.41 -5.05
C THR A 38 -1.54 -10.11 -6.19
N GLU A 39 -1.79 -9.72 -7.44
CA GLU A 39 -1.08 -10.24 -8.61
C GLU A 39 0.43 -9.99 -8.50
N GLY A 40 0.85 -8.78 -8.12
CA GLY A 40 2.26 -8.45 -7.87
C GLY A 40 2.90 -9.33 -6.81
N ILE A 41 2.20 -9.59 -5.70
CA ILE A 41 2.70 -10.46 -4.61
C ILE A 41 2.81 -11.91 -5.10
N LEU A 42 1.82 -12.42 -5.84
CA LEU A 42 1.86 -13.76 -6.41
C LEU A 42 3.05 -13.93 -7.36
N LEU A 43 3.32 -12.94 -8.20
CA LEU A 43 4.49 -12.93 -9.09
C LEU A 43 5.82 -13.01 -8.34
N LEU A 44 5.90 -12.45 -7.13
CA LEU A 44 7.07 -12.60 -6.25
C LEU A 44 7.14 -13.95 -5.53
N ALA A 45 6.00 -14.59 -5.29
CA ALA A 45 5.90 -15.88 -4.59
C ALA A 45 6.09 -17.09 -5.53
N GLU A 46 5.89 -16.90 -6.83
CA GLU A 46 6.07 -17.94 -7.84
C GLU A 46 7.53 -18.42 -7.97
N GLN A 47 7.69 -19.61 -8.54
CA GLN A 47 8.99 -20.26 -8.77
C GLN A 47 9.12 -20.59 -10.27
N PRO A 48 10.02 -19.92 -11.03
CA PRO A 48 10.89 -18.83 -10.58
C PRO A 48 10.11 -17.52 -10.33
N ALA A 49 10.61 -16.69 -9.41
CA ALA A 49 10.01 -15.39 -9.13
C ALA A 49 10.11 -14.46 -10.35
N ARG A 50 9.07 -13.63 -10.56
CA ARG A 50 8.94 -12.72 -11.70
C ARG A 50 8.90 -11.26 -11.26
N PRO A 51 10.00 -10.73 -10.68
CA PRO A 51 10.01 -9.42 -10.05
C PRO A 51 9.80 -8.26 -11.03
N ALA A 52 10.19 -8.41 -12.30
CA ALA A 52 9.95 -7.39 -13.33
C ALA A 52 8.46 -7.18 -13.59
N GLU A 53 7.70 -8.28 -13.72
CA GLU A 53 6.24 -8.20 -13.90
C GLU A 53 5.55 -7.69 -12.63
N ALA A 54 6.05 -8.08 -11.46
CA ALA A 54 5.52 -7.61 -10.18
C ALA A 54 5.64 -6.08 -10.04
N ILE A 55 6.78 -5.49 -10.43
CA ILE A 55 7.00 -4.04 -10.43
C ILE A 55 5.91 -3.32 -11.23
N GLU A 56 5.59 -3.82 -12.43
CA GLU A 56 4.56 -3.21 -13.26
C GLU A 56 3.18 -3.27 -12.59
N ARG A 57 2.81 -4.41 -11.97
CA ARG A 57 1.55 -4.50 -11.20
C ARG A 57 1.51 -3.52 -10.02
N PHE A 58 2.61 -3.36 -9.30
CA PHE A 58 2.66 -2.40 -8.20
C PHE A 58 2.60 -0.95 -8.68
N ARG A 59 3.16 -0.61 -9.84
CA ARG A 59 3.03 0.73 -10.43
C ARG A 59 1.60 1.01 -10.87
N ASP A 60 0.95 0.04 -11.50
CA ASP A 60 -0.46 0.14 -11.88
C ASP A 60 -1.33 0.40 -10.64
N ALA A 61 -1.06 -0.32 -9.53
CA ALA A 61 -1.75 -0.14 -8.25
C ALA A 61 -1.56 1.27 -7.66
N GLN A 62 -0.35 1.85 -7.75
CA GLN A 62 -0.06 3.20 -7.25
C GLN A 62 -0.86 4.30 -7.96
N LEU A 63 -1.30 4.09 -9.20
CA LEU A 63 -2.14 5.05 -9.92
C LEU A 63 -3.57 5.09 -9.38
N LEU A 64 -3.99 4.04 -8.69
CA LEU A 64 -5.36 3.86 -8.19
C LEU A 64 -5.47 4.07 -6.69
N SER A 65 -4.34 3.99 -5.97
CA SER A 65 -4.27 4.03 -4.52
C SER A 65 -3.50 5.25 -4.02
N ALA A 66 -4.04 5.92 -2.99
CA ALA A 66 -3.27 6.86 -2.19
C ALA A 66 -2.36 6.14 -1.17
N SER A 67 -2.49 4.82 -1.01
CA SER A 67 -1.64 4.02 -0.13
C SER A 67 -0.21 3.97 -0.65
N LEU A 68 0.78 4.05 0.25
CA LEU A 68 2.18 3.83 -0.13
C LEU A 68 2.58 2.35 -0.06
N GLN A 69 1.66 1.45 0.31
CA GLN A 69 1.92 0.01 0.39
C GLN A 69 2.41 -0.61 -0.92
N PRO A 70 1.83 -0.30 -2.11
CA PRO A 70 2.40 -0.77 -3.38
C PRO A 70 3.85 -0.33 -3.60
N GLN A 71 4.27 0.85 -3.10
CA GLN A 71 5.64 1.33 -3.23
C GLN A 71 6.61 0.51 -2.37
N LEU A 72 6.14 0.00 -1.22
CA LEU A 72 6.92 -0.92 -0.38
C LEU A 72 7.17 -2.24 -1.11
N PHE A 73 6.14 -2.77 -1.78
CA PHE A 73 6.25 -4.00 -2.55
C PHE A 73 7.10 -3.81 -3.82
N GLU A 74 6.97 -2.68 -4.51
CA GLU A 74 7.84 -2.33 -5.64
C GLU A 74 9.31 -2.29 -5.20
N ALA A 75 9.63 -1.59 -4.11
CA ALA A 75 11.00 -1.55 -3.59
C ALA A 75 11.54 -2.95 -3.28
N SER A 76 10.69 -3.84 -2.75
CA SER A 76 11.07 -5.24 -2.48
C SER A 76 11.33 -6.03 -3.76
N ALA A 77 10.49 -5.84 -4.80
CA ALA A 77 10.70 -6.45 -6.10
C ALA A 77 11.98 -5.96 -6.78
N VAL A 78 12.28 -4.66 -6.70
CA VAL A 78 13.53 -4.05 -7.19
C VAL A 78 14.74 -4.62 -6.46
N PHE A 79 14.64 -4.82 -5.14
CA PHE A 79 15.70 -5.46 -4.35
C PHE A 79 15.98 -6.89 -4.82
N LEU A 80 14.93 -7.68 -5.08
CA LEU A 80 15.05 -9.04 -5.61
C LEU A 80 15.64 -9.09 -7.03
N LEU A 81 15.40 -8.06 -7.83
CA LEU A 81 15.99 -7.88 -9.16
C LEU A 81 17.50 -7.55 -9.13
N GLY A 82 18.04 -7.27 -7.93
CA GLY A 82 19.46 -7.02 -7.70
C GLY A 82 19.85 -5.55 -7.59
N ASP A 83 18.95 -4.61 -7.88
CA ASP A 83 19.21 -3.17 -7.73
C ASP A 83 18.97 -2.72 -6.28
N ARG A 84 19.80 -3.24 -5.37
CA ARG A 84 19.68 -3.04 -3.92
C ARG A 84 19.82 -1.57 -3.52
N ALA A 85 20.72 -0.84 -4.18
CA ALA A 85 20.98 0.57 -3.87
C ALA A 85 19.74 1.43 -4.13
N ARG A 86 19.10 1.23 -5.29
CA ARG A 86 17.83 1.90 -5.60
C ARG A 86 16.73 1.48 -4.64
N ALA A 87 16.55 0.19 -4.40
CA ALA A 87 15.52 -0.31 -3.49
C ALA A 87 15.62 0.30 -2.08
N ILE A 88 16.83 0.37 -1.52
CA ILE A 88 17.09 0.98 -0.21
C ILE A 88 16.80 2.48 -0.24
N ALA A 89 17.21 3.19 -1.30
CA ALA A 89 16.93 4.62 -1.45
C ALA A 89 15.41 4.89 -1.54
N ASP A 90 14.69 4.07 -2.28
CA ASP A 90 13.24 4.15 -2.47
C ASP A 90 12.51 3.88 -1.14
N LEU A 91 12.93 2.83 -0.42
CA LEU A 91 12.41 2.50 0.90
C LEU A 91 12.66 3.60 1.93
N ARG A 92 13.83 4.23 1.94
CA ARG A 92 14.11 5.39 2.82
C ARG A 92 13.20 6.57 2.51
N ARG A 93 12.90 6.86 1.23
CA ARG A 93 11.94 7.91 0.85
C ARG A 93 10.51 7.56 1.25
N LEU A 94 10.12 6.29 1.18
CA LEU A 94 8.83 5.82 1.69
C LEU A 94 8.74 6.03 3.20
N LEU A 95 9.75 5.62 3.97
CA LEU A 95 9.78 5.79 5.42
C LEU A 95 9.85 7.25 5.87
N GLY A 96 10.37 8.15 5.04
CA GLY A 96 10.28 9.60 5.26
C GLY A 96 8.84 10.14 5.19
N ARG A 97 7.97 9.49 4.40
CA ARG A 97 6.54 9.83 4.27
C ARG A 97 5.67 9.07 5.27
N GLU A 98 6.00 7.81 5.54
CA GLU A 98 5.34 6.95 6.52
C GLU A 98 6.32 6.52 7.62
N PRO A 99 6.68 7.42 8.55
CA PRO A 99 7.64 7.10 9.61
C PRO A 99 7.12 6.04 10.61
N ARG A 100 5.82 5.75 10.60
CA ARG A 100 5.15 4.72 11.42
C ARG A 100 4.98 3.38 10.67
N ASN A 101 5.54 3.22 9.48
CA ASN A 101 5.49 1.96 8.73
C ASN A 101 6.51 0.95 9.28
N ARG A 102 6.06 0.16 10.26
CA ARG A 102 6.88 -0.86 10.93
C ARG A 102 7.49 -1.86 9.94
N THR A 103 6.70 -2.34 8.99
CA THR A 103 7.15 -3.32 7.99
C THR A 103 8.30 -2.76 7.16
N GLY A 104 8.21 -1.49 6.75
CA GLY A 104 9.30 -0.82 6.03
C GLY A 104 10.58 -0.68 6.88
N TRP A 105 10.47 -0.38 8.17
CA TRP A 105 11.64 -0.33 9.05
C TRP A 105 12.29 -1.71 9.23
N LEU A 106 11.51 -2.77 9.34
CA LEU A 106 12.03 -4.14 9.38
C LEU A 106 12.73 -4.54 8.08
N LEU A 107 12.14 -4.24 6.93
CA LEU A 107 12.74 -4.51 5.62
C LEU A 107 14.06 -3.74 5.47
N LEU A 108 14.09 -2.46 5.86
CA LEU A 108 15.31 -1.66 5.82
C LEU A 108 16.41 -2.27 6.70
N GLY A 109 16.06 -2.70 7.91
CA GLY A 109 17.00 -3.40 8.80
C GLY A 109 17.58 -4.66 8.16
N ASN A 110 16.72 -5.52 7.60
CA ASN A 110 17.13 -6.74 6.93
C ASN A 110 18.03 -6.47 5.71
N TRP A 111 17.72 -5.45 4.91
CA TRP A 111 18.47 -5.12 3.70
C TRP A 111 19.83 -4.47 4.00
N LEU A 112 19.97 -3.80 5.14
CA LEU A 112 21.22 -3.19 5.59
C LEU A 112 22.11 -4.14 6.40
N LEU A 113 21.58 -5.27 6.90
CA LEU A 113 22.26 -6.09 7.90
C LEU A 113 23.70 -6.50 7.54
N THR A 114 23.96 -6.78 6.27
CA THR A 114 25.28 -7.19 5.78
C THR A 114 26.18 -6.00 5.44
N ASP A 115 25.62 -4.97 4.80
CA ASP A 115 26.38 -3.87 4.18
C ASP A 115 26.57 -2.66 5.12
N ASP A 116 25.62 -2.43 6.03
CA ASP A 116 25.59 -1.33 7.01
C ASP A 116 24.95 -1.80 8.34
N PRO A 117 25.68 -2.58 9.15
CA PRO A 117 25.14 -3.09 10.43
C PRO A 117 24.68 -1.99 11.41
N PRO A 118 25.38 -0.85 11.56
CA PRO A 118 24.87 0.25 12.39
C PRO A 118 23.54 0.82 11.89
N GLY A 119 23.41 0.99 10.56
CA GLY A 119 22.16 1.42 9.95
C GLY A 119 21.03 0.41 10.13
N ALA A 120 21.34 -0.89 10.04
CA ALA A 120 20.39 -1.96 10.31
C ALA A 120 19.88 -1.93 11.75
N GLU A 121 20.78 -1.77 12.73
CA GLU A 121 20.42 -1.68 14.15
C GLU A 121 19.49 -0.49 14.41
N ALA A 122 19.78 0.67 13.82
CA ALA A 122 18.93 1.85 13.93
C ALA A 122 17.52 1.60 13.36
N ALA A 123 17.43 0.91 12.21
CA ALA A 123 16.16 0.56 11.59
C ALA A 123 15.35 -0.43 12.45
N PHE A 124 15.98 -1.48 12.98
CA PHE A 124 15.32 -2.43 13.89
C PHE A 124 14.85 -1.77 15.18
N ARG A 125 15.66 -0.87 15.76
CA ARG A 125 15.27 -0.09 16.95
C ARG A 125 14.03 0.75 16.67
N ARG A 126 13.94 1.34 15.47
CA ARG A 126 12.77 2.12 15.06
C ARG A 126 11.53 1.23 14.90
N ALA A 127 11.68 0.04 14.31
CA ALA A 127 10.59 -0.93 14.21
C ALA A 127 10.10 -1.39 15.59
N ALA A 128 11.01 -1.71 16.52
CA ALA A 128 10.68 -2.14 17.87
C ALA A 128 9.99 -1.04 18.70
N ALA A 129 10.37 0.22 18.51
CA ALA A 129 9.71 1.34 19.18
C ALA A 129 8.23 1.50 18.75
N LEU A 130 7.87 1.08 17.54
CA LEU A 130 6.49 1.10 17.05
C LEU A 130 5.64 -0.04 17.65
N ASP A 131 6.25 -1.15 18.10
CA ASP A 131 5.56 -2.23 18.84
C ASP A 131 5.21 -1.83 20.28
N GLY A 132 5.95 -0.89 20.87
CA GLY A 132 5.70 -0.38 22.22
C GLY A 132 4.48 0.54 22.36
N GLU A 133 3.81 0.92 21.26
CA GLU A 133 2.62 1.79 21.24
C GLU A 133 1.29 1.01 21.13
N VAL A 134 1.22 -0.26 21.58
CA VAL A 134 -0.08 -0.96 21.71
C VAL A 134 -0.87 -0.31 22.85
N PRO A 135 -2.04 0.32 22.60
CA PRO A 135 -2.89 0.82 23.68
C PRO A 135 -3.27 -0.35 24.60
N PRO A 136 -3.26 -0.18 25.93
CA PRO A 136 -3.69 -1.27 26.80
C PRO A 136 -5.12 -1.64 26.44
N LEU A 137 -5.36 -2.93 26.21
CA LEU A 137 -6.72 -3.48 26.13
C LEU A 137 -7.38 -3.18 27.48
N GLU A 138 -8.30 -2.21 27.51
CA GLU A 138 -9.15 -2.00 28.66
C GLU A 138 -9.89 -3.32 28.94
N ARG A 139 -9.63 -3.88 30.13
CA ARG A 139 -10.31 -5.08 30.64
C ARG A 139 -11.58 -4.69 31.36
#